data_AF-A0A354MRL3-F1
#
_entry.id   AF-A0A354MRL3-F1
#
_cell.length_a   1.000
_cell.length_b   1.000
_cell.length_c   1.000
_cell.angle_alpha   90.00
_cell.angle_beta   90.00
_cell.angle_gamma   90.00
#
_symmetry.space_group_name_H-M   'P 1'
#
loop_
_entity.id
_entity.type
_entity.pdbx_description
1 polymer ?
#
loop_
_entity_poly.entity_id
_entity_poly.type
_entity_poly.pdbx_seq_one_letter_code
_entity_poly.pdbx_strand_id
1 'polypeptide(L)'
;MDFRSTLSAVADYLPSDVENVLAAASAYLPDDLEKAISGAASYIPTEIDLGNTVQFMLFFAAASLILGFMGRVFLGKRSSLNHSLSAAMGILFVYAAAIVVYTFKPWSLDALLSPLPFVRFAGEHLLVIPFQGSPLTIVCSEILSLVILAFLVNLLDTLIPRGSSALGWFFLRILTVLFAMVLHILVDWAFKMYLPNVLVTYAPTILLVILAVTLLMGLLNLVLSVVLTVVNPIFGALYTFFFSNIIGKQLSKAVFTSGIICGVVFLLGYFGCTVICVSAAALSAYIPLAIVLLLLWFLIGWAL
;
A
#
# COMPACT_ATOMS: atom_id res chain seq x y z
N MET A 1 9.12 15.01 20.79
CA MET A 1 9.42 15.56 22.13
C MET A 1 10.22 14.51 22.86
N ASP A 2 11.44 14.83 23.25
CA ASP A 2 12.42 13.90 23.80
C ASP A 2 12.04 13.57 25.26
N PHE A 3 11.96 12.29 25.65
CA PHE A 3 11.54 11.88 27.00
C PHE A 3 12.40 12.52 28.08
N ARG A 4 13.68 12.80 27.76
CA ARG A 4 14.61 13.58 28.60
C ARG A 4 14.10 14.98 28.94
N SER A 5 13.42 15.65 28.01
CA SER A 5 12.89 17.01 28.22
C SER A 5 11.65 17.04 29.11
N THR A 6 10.83 15.99 29.06
CA THR A 6 9.69 15.81 29.96
C THR A 6 10.15 15.33 31.34
N LEU A 7 11.21 14.52 31.41
CA LEU A 7 11.80 14.03 32.66
C LEU A 7 12.53 15.15 33.41
N SER A 8 13.24 16.04 32.72
CA SER A 8 13.93 17.19 33.35
C SER A 8 12.94 18.19 33.95
N ALA A 9 11.77 18.36 33.34
CA ALA A 9 10.71 19.23 33.86
C ALA A 9 10.05 18.67 35.15
N VAL A 10 10.13 17.36 35.36
CA VAL A 10 9.61 16.66 36.56
C VAL A 10 10.70 16.48 37.62
N ALA A 11 11.98 16.45 37.22
CA ALA A 11 13.13 16.31 38.10
C ALA A 11 13.26 17.47 39.12
N ASP A 12 12.91 18.70 38.72
CA ASP A 12 12.91 19.87 39.62
C ASP A 12 11.89 19.76 40.78
N TYR A 13 10.96 18.80 40.71
CA TYR A 13 9.90 18.59 41.72
C TYR A 13 10.09 17.31 42.55
N LEU A 14 11.17 16.55 42.34
CA LEU A 14 11.41 15.30 43.03
C LEU A 14 12.53 15.42 44.08
N PRO A 15 12.34 14.89 45.30
CA PRO A 15 13.41 14.87 46.30
C PRO A 15 14.59 14.03 45.80
N SER A 16 15.81 14.45 46.16
CA SER A 16 17.12 13.90 45.71
C SER A 16 17.31 12.40 45.91
N ASP A 17 16.49 11.76 46.74
CA ASP A 17 16.50 10.32 46.97
C ASP A 17 15.83 9.52 45.83
N VAL A 18 15.00 10.17 45.00
CA VAL A 18 14.28 9.55 43.88
C VAL A 18 15.13 9.50 42.60
N GLU A 19 16.07 10.43 42.41
CA GLU A 19 16.99 10.42 41.26
C GLU A 19 17.87 9.16 41.24
N ASN A 20 18.35 8.72 42.40
CA ASN A 20 19.17 7.50 42.53
C ASN A 20 18.34 6.23 42.29
N VAL A 21 17.05 6.24 42.68
CA VAL A 21 16.12 5.12 42.43
C VAL A 21 15.69 5.09 40.96
N LEU A 22 15.53 6.25 40.31
CA LEU A 22 15.16 6.35 38.90
C LEU A 22 16.34 5.99 37.97
N ALA A 23 17.57 6.35 38.33
CA ALA A 23 18.78 5.90 37.66
C ALA A 23 18.97 4.38 37.77
N ALA A 24 18.69 3.79 38.95
CA ALA A 24 18.72 2.35 39.16
C ALA A 24 17.57 1.61 38.43
N ALA A 25 16.38 2.21 38.35
CA ALA A 25 15.22 1.66 37.64
C ALA A 25 15.40 1.73 36.11
N SER A 26 16.14 2.71 35.60
CA SER A 26 16.47 2.82 34.17
C SER A 26 17.34 1.67 33.65
N ALA A 27 18.11 1.02 34.54
CA ALA A 27 18.92 -0.15 34.22
C ALA A 27 18.11 -1.47 34.23
N TYR A 28 16.90 -1.46 34.79
CA TYR A 28 16.01 -2.63 34.89
C TYR A 28 14.76 -2.51 34.01
N LEU A 29 14.63 -1.44 33.22
CA LEU A 29 13.59 -1.31 32.22
C LEU A 29 13.82 -2.37 31.13
N PRO A 30 12.99 -3.43 31.04
CA PRO A 30 13.21 -4.47 30.06
C PRO A 30 12.93 -3.92 28.66
N ASP A 31 13.73 -4.34 27.67
CA ASP A 31 13.53 -4.01 26.24
C ASP A 31 12.09 -4.32 25.76
N ASP A 32 11.42 -5.25 26.45
CA ASP A 32 10.03 -5.62 26.20
C ASP A 32 9.03 -4.52 26.58
N LEU A 33 9.34 -3.67 27.57
CA LEU A 33 8.50 -2.52 27.91
C LEU A 33 8.72 -1.38 26.92
N GLU A 34 9.93 -1.15 26.43
CA GLU A 34 10.17 -0.18 25.35
C GLU A 34 9.52 -0.63 24.03
N LYS A 35 9.55 -1.95 23.73
CA LYS A 35 8.76 -2.56 22.64
C LYS A 35 7.25 -2.49 22.87
N ALA A 36 6.78 -2.70 24.09
CA ALA A 36 5.36 -2.59 24.42
C ALA A 36 4.87 -1.14 24.39
N ILE A 37 5.71 -0.18 24.80
CA ILE A 37 5.43 1.25 24.77
C ILE A 37 5.51 1.78 23.34
N SER A 38 6.49 1.39 22.53
CA SER A 38 6.54 1.72 21.09
C SER A 38 5.38 1.07 20.32
N GLY A 39 5.03 -0.17 20.67
CA GLY A 39 3.82 -0.84 20.22
C GLY A 39 2.56 -0.06 20.61
N ALA A 40 2.41 0.34 21.88
CA ALA A 40 1.28 1.12 22.38
C ALA A 40 1.23 2.54 21.79
N ALA A 41 2.38 3.18 21.58
CA ALA A 41 2.50 4.50 20.97
C ALA A 41 2.06 4.50 19.50
N SER A 42 2.23 3.38 18.78
CA SER A 42 1.66 3.20 17.44
C SER A 42 0.12 3.14 17.42
N TYR A 43 -0.51 2.91 18.57
CA TYR A 43 -1.98 2.97 18.73
C TYR A 43 -2.47 4.32 19.25
N ILE A 44 -1.58 5.25 19.61
CA ILE A 44 -1.97 6.62 19.96
C ILE A 44 -2.34 7.32 18.65
N PRO A 45 -3.57 7.84 18.51
CA PRO A 45 -3.95 8.58 17.33
C PRO A 45 -3.03 9.79 17.19
N THR A 46 -2.20 9.78 16.14
CA THR A 46 -1.34 10.90 15.84
C THR A 46 -2.21 12.01 15.26
N GLU A 47 -2.19 13.18 15.90
CA GLU A 47 -2.71 14.38 15.25
C GLU A 47 -1.92 14.58 13.96
N ILE A 48 -2.64 14.77 12.85
CA ILE A 48 -2.00 14.88 11.54
C ILE A 48 -1.18 16.17 11.53
N ASP A 49 0.14 16.04 11.68
CA ASP A 49 1.06 17.15 11.48
C ASP A 49 1.08 17.49 9.99
N LEU A 50 0.42 18.60 9.66
CA LEU A 50 0.33 19.14 8.30
C LEU A 50 1.72 19.34 7.69
N GLY A 51 2.73 19.70 8.48
CA GLY A 51 4.11 19.90 8.00
C GLY A 51 4.73 18.61 7.50
N ASN A 52 4.73 17.56 8.33
CA ASN A 52 5.26 16.25 7.96
C ASN A 52 4.45 15.59 6.83
N THR A 53 3.13 15.82 6.80
CA THR A 53 2.25 15.33 5.73
C THR A 53 2.58 15.98 4.39
N VAL A 54 2.80 17.30 4.35
CA VAL A 54 3.22 18.02 3.13
C VAL A 54 4.59 17.55 2.67
N GLN A 55 5.53 17.36 3.59
CA GLN A 55 6.87 16.87 3.26
C GLN A 55 6.81 15.45 2.66
N PHE A 56 6.02 14.55 3.26
CA PHE A 56 5.77 13.22 2.71
C PHE A 56 5.16 13.30 1.30
N MET A 57 4.11 14.11 1.10
CA MET A 57 3.47 14.29 -0.20
C MET A 57 4.46 14.78 -1.26
N LEU A 58 5.32 15.73 -0.93
CA LEU A 58 6.35 16.25 -1.84
C LEU A 58 7.37 15.18 -2.23
N PHE A 59 7.92 14.45 -1.25
CA PHE A 59 8.87 13.37 -1.52
C PHE A 59 8.22 12.25 -2.34
N PHE A 60 7.00 11.86 -1.98
CA PHE A 60 6.25 10.83 -2.69
C PHE A 60 5.94 11.23 -4.13
N ALA A 61 5.50 12.48 -4.35
CA ALA A 61 5.25 13.01 -5.68
C ALA A 61 6.54 13.09 -6.51
N ALA A 62 7.63 13.59 -5.94
CA ALA A 62 8.92 13.67 -6.60
C ALA A 62 9.44 12.27 -6.99
N ALA A 63 9.44 11.33 -6.04
CA ALA A 63 9.85 9.95 -6.29
C ALA A 63 9.01 9.28 -7.38
N SER A 64 7.69 9.47 -7.35
CA SER A 64 6.76 8.93 -8.35
C SER A 64 7.00 9.53 -9.74
N LEU A 65 7.23 10.84 -9.83
CA LEU A 65 7.51 11.49 -11.11
C LEU A 65 8.88 11.10 -11.67
N ILE A 66 9.92 11.01 -10.83
CA ILE A 66 11.24 10.51 -11.23
C ILE A 66 11.11 9.08 -11.76
N LEU A 67 10.41 8.22 -11.02
CA LEU A 67 10.20 6.82 -11.40
C LEU A 67 9.40 6.70 -12.70
N GLY A 68 8.36 7.51 -12.89
CA GLY A 68 7.58 7.57 -14.14
C GLY A 68 8.37 8.14 -15.33
N PHE A 69 9.22 9.14 -15.09
CA PHE A 69 10.10 9.68 -16.12
C PHE A 69 11.15 8.65 -16.53
N MET A 70 11.79 8.01 -15.56
CA MET A 70 12.74 6.92 -15.78
C MET A 70 12.07 5.78 -16.55
N GLY A 71 10.86 5.38 -16.15
CA GLY A 71 10.07 4.39 -16.84
C GLY A 71 9.81 4.74 -18.30
N ARG A 72 9.54 6.02 -18.63
CA ARG A 72 9.37 6.48 -20.01
C ARG A 72 10.68 6.49 -20.80
N VAL A 73 11.77 6.95 -20.19
CA VAL A 73 13.07 7.10 -20.86
C VAL A 73 13.67 5.73 -21.18
N PHE A 74 13.66 4.80 -20.23
CA PHE A 74 14.30 3.49 -20.40
C PHE A 74 13.42 2.44 -21.09
N LEU A 75 12.10 2.49 -20.90
CA LEU A 75 11.16 1.47 -21.43
C LEU A 75 10.22 2.01 -22.52
N GLY A 76 10.34 3.29 -22.87
CA GLY A 76 9.59 3.95 -23.95
C GLY A 76 8.17 4.42 -23.57
N LYS A 77 7.46 4.98 -24.56
CA LYS A 77 6.12 5.61 -24.40
C LYS A 77 4.99 4.68 -23.93
N ARG A 78 5.19 3.36 -23.96
CA ARG A 78 4.23 2.35 -23.44
C ARG A 78 4.88 1.51 -22.34
N SER A 79 5.61 2.18 -21.46
CA SER A 79 6.29 1.55 -20.33
C SER A 79 5.30 0.80 -19.44
N SER A 80 5.57 -0.48 -19.20
CA SER A 80 4.82 -1.28 -18.21
C SER A 80 5.01 -0.73 -16.80
N LEU A 81 6.14 -0.08 -16.53
CA LEU A 81 6.44 0.55 -15.25
C LEU A 81 5.49 1.72 -15.00
N ASN A 82 5.35 2.64 -15.97
CA ASN A 82 4.43 3.77 -15.85
C ASN A 82 2.98 3.30 -15.70
N HIS A 83 2.63 2.21 -16.37
CA HIS A 83 1.30 1.62 -16.24
C HIS A 83 1.03 1.09 -14.82
N SER A 84 1.98 0.34 -14.25
CA SER A 84 1.87 -0.16 -12.87
C SER A 84 1.88 0.98 -11.86
N LEU A 85 2.72 1.99 -12.07
CA LEU A 85 2.79 3.16 -11.20
C LEU A 85 1.50 3.99 -11.27
N SER A 86 0.95 4.18 -12.46
CA SER A 86 -0.37 4.79 -12.67
C SER A 86 -1.47 4.00 -11.97
N ALA A 87 -1.47 2.66 -12.07
CA ALA A 87 -2.41 1.81 -11.34
C ALA A 87 -2.26 1.96 -9.82
N ALA A 88 -1.02 2.09 -9.32
CA ALA A 88 -0.76 2.33 -7.91
C ALA A 88 -1.34 3.67 -7.45
N MET A 89 -1.16 4.75 -8.23
CA MET A 89 -1.76 6.05 -7.93
C MET A 89 -3.28 5.99 -7.91
N GLY A 90 -3.90 5.28 -8.88
CA GLY A 90 -5.34 5.09 -8.92
C GLY A 90 -5.88 4.33 -7.72
N ILE A 91 -5.18 3.27 -7.28
CA ILE A 91 -5.56 2.54 -6.06
C ILE A 91 -5.38 3.43 -4.83
N LEU A 92 -4.23 4.09 -4.65
CA LEU A 92 -3.99 5.02 -3.53
C LEU A 92 -5.01 6.16 -3.49
N PHE A 93 -5.44 6.66 -4.66
CA PHE A 93 -6.51 7.64 -4.75
C PHE A 93 -7.82 7.09 -4.15
N VAL A 94 -8.17 5.83 -4.39
CA VAL A 94 -9.32 5.20 -3.74
C VAL A 94 -9.15 5.12 -2.23
N TYR A 95 -7.95 4.82 -1.72
CA TYR A 95 -7.70 4.87 -0.27
C TYR A 95 -7.96 6.27 0.31
N ALA A 96 -7.41 7.31 -0.32
CA ALA A 96 -7.61 8.69 0.13
C ALA A 96 -9.08 9.11 0.02
N ALA A 97 -9.75 8.78 -1.09
CA ALA A 97 -11.16 9.06 -1.32
C ALA A 97 -12.05 8.31 -0.33
N ALA A 98 -11.73 7.05 0.00
CA ALA A 98 -12.44 6.26 0.99
C ALA A 98 -12.41 6.92 2.37
N ILE A 99 -11.25 7.43 2.79
CA ILE A 99 -11.11 8.17 4.05
C ILE A 99 -12.00 9.43 4.02
N VAL A 100 -11.91 10.22 2.94
CA VAL A 100 -12.73 11.43 2.79
C VAL A 100 -14.22 11.10 2.84
N VAL A 101 -14.69 10.09 2.09
CA VAL A 101 -16.10 9.69 2.08
C VAL A 101 -16.55 9.18 3.46
N TYR A 102 -15.71 8.38 4.14
CA TYR A 102 -16.03 7.83 5.44
C TYR A 102 -16.17 8.90 6.53
N THR A 103 -15.45 10.05 6.42
CA THR A 103 -15.64 11.18 7.36
C THR A 103 -17.06 11.72 7.41
N PHE A 104 -17.84 11.56 6.33
CA PHE A 104 -19.23 12.03 6.27
C PHE A 104 -20.24 11.03 6.87
N LYS A 105 -19.77 9.91 7.44
CA LYS A 105 -20.58 8.81 8.00
C LYS A 105 -21.82 8.43 7.18
N PRO A 106 -21.72 8.14 5.87
CA PRO A 106 -22.90 7.78 5.11
C PRO A 106 -23.37 6.37 5.50
N TRP A 107 -24.68 6.16 5.62
CA TRP A 107 -25.27 4.88 6.03
C TRP A 107 -24.70 3.68 5.24
N SER A 108 -24.27 2.63 5.95
CA SER A 108 -23.93 1.29 5.44
C SER A 108 -22.75 1.15 4.45
N LEU A 109 -21.85 2.13 4.37
CA LEU A 109 -20.63 2.04 3.53
C LEU A 109 -19.55 1.11 4.09
N ASP A 110 -19.66 0.67 5.34
CA ASP A 110 -18.71 -0.25 5.96
C ASP A 110 -18.47 -1.46 5.07
N ALA A 111 -19.50 -2.03 4.46
CA ALA A 111 -19.38 -3.20 3.59
C ALA A 111 -18.70 -2.92 2.24
N LEU A 112 -18.81 -1.69 1.71
CA LEU A 112 -18.24 -1.28 0.41
C LEU A 112 -16.79 -0.80 0.54
N LEU A 113 -16.41 -0.21 1.68
CA LEU A 113 -15.07 0.31 1.96
C LEU A 113 -14.19 -0.67 2.77
N SER A 114 -14.81 -1.61 3.50
CA SER A 114 -14.21 -2.79 4.16
C SER A 114 -13.22 -3.62 3.32
N PRO A 115 -13.41 -3.82 2.00
CA PRO A 115 -12.57 -4.75 1.25
C PRO A 115 -11.22 -4.16 0.86
N LEU A 116 -10.93 -2.89 1.16
CA LEU A 116 -9.63 -2.29 0.86
C LEU A 116 -8.53 -3.06 1.62
N PRO A 117 -7.52 -3.59 0.91
CA PRO A 117 -6.40 -4.30 1.55
C PRO A 117 -5.69 -3.41 2.58
N PHE A 118 -5.16 -3.99 3.65
CA PHE A 118 -4.42 -3.30 4.72
C PHE A 118 -5.20 -2.25 5.52
N VAL A 119 -6.47 -2.00 5.23
CA VAL A 119 -7.25 -0.96 5.90
C VAL A 119 -8.53 -1.52 6.47
N ARG A 120 -8.80 -1.20 7.72
CA ARG A 120 -10.03 -1.57 8.44
C ARG A 120 -10.65 -0.34 9.06
N PHE A 121 -11.94 -0.15 8.82
CA PHE A 121 -12.73 0.89 9.46
C PHE A 121 -13.35 0.32 10.75
N ALA A 122 -13.08 0.96 11.88
CA ALA A 122 -13.55 0.56 13.20
C ALA A 122 -14.11 1.79 13.93
N GLY A 123 -15.42 2.02 13.78
CA GLY A 123 -16.09 3.20 14.34
C GLY A 123 -15.53 4.49 13.75
N GLU A 124 -14.92 5.34 14.58
CA GLU A 124 -14.31 6.62 14.18
C GLU A 124 -12.83 6.51 13.77
N HIS A 125 -12.27 5.30 13.74
CA HIS A 125 -10.85 5.07 13.47
C HIS A 125 -10.66 4.24 12.21
N LEU A 126 -9.67 4.62 11.43
CA LEU A 126 -9.12 3.83 10.35
C LEU A 126 -7.83 3.18 10.84
N LEU A 127 -7.83 1.86 10.83
CA LEU A 127 -6.71 1.03 11.24
C LEU A 127 -5.98 0.57 9.98
N VAL A 128 -4.72 0.98 9.85
CA VAL A 128 -3.79 0.46 8.85
C VAL A 128 -3.07 -0.73 9.48
N ILE A 129 -3.18 -1.91 8.86
CA ILE A 129 -2.55 -3.13 9.35
C ILE A 129 -1.02 -2.98 9.18
N PRO A 130 -0.25 -2.92 10.28
CA PRO A 130 1.21 -2.77 10.18
C PRO A 130 1.86 -4.07 9.71
N PHE A 131 2.98 -3.95 9.00
CA PHE A 131 3.82 -5.11 8.67
C PHE A 131 4.54 -5.66 9.90
N GLN A 132 4.95 -4.78 10.82
CA GLN A 132 5.62 -5.16 12.05
C GLN A 132 4.59 -5.51 13.13
N GLY A 133 4.78 -6.64 13.82
CA GLY A 133 3.90 -7.09 14.90
C GLY A 133 2.63 -7.83 14.45
N SER A 134 2.27 -7.81 13.16
CA SER A 134 1.13 -8.57 12.63
C SER A 134 1.52 -10.02 12.30
N PRO A 135 0.62 -11.01 12.50
CA PRO A 135 0.89 -12.39 12.13
C PRO A 135 1.02 -12.54 10.61
N LEU A 136 1.97 -13.38 10.18
CA LEU A 136 2.33 -13.56 8.77
C LEU A 136 1.12 -13.93 7.89
N THR A 137 0.20 -14.75 8.40
CA THR A 137 -1.01 -15.17 7.67
C THR A 137 -1.92 -13.99 7.33
N ILE A 138 -2.07 -13.01 8.22
CA ILE A 138 -2.85 -11.80 7.96
C ILE A 138 -2.13 -10.95 6.92
N VAL A 139 -0.84 -10.67 7.10
CA VAL A 139 -0.06 -9.87 6.16
C VAL A 139 -0.07 -10.49 4.75
N CYS A 140 0.15 -11.80 4.63
CA CYS A 140 0.07 -12.50 3.35
C CYS A 140 -1.33 -12.45 2.74
N SER A 141 -2.38 -12.51 3.55
CA SER A 141 -3.76 -12.34 3.06
C SER A 141 -3.99 -10.95 2.48
N GLU A 142 -3.55 -9.90 3.18
CA GLU A 142 -3.66 -8.51 2.70
C GLU A 142 -2.82 -8.28 1.44
N ILE A 143 -1.58 -8.80 1.38
CA ILE A 143 -0.74 -8.71 0.17
C ILE A 143 -1.42 -9.43 -1.00
N LEU A 144 -1.94 -10.65 -0.81
CA LEU A 144 -2.59 -11.37 -1.89
C LEU A 144 -3.85 -10.63 -2.36
N SER A 145 -4.66 -10.13 -1.43
CA SER A 145 -5.84 -9.32 -1.73
C SER A 145 -5.47 -8.08 -2.56
N LEU A 146 -4.37 -7.41 -2.20
CA LEU A 146 -3.82 -6.27 -2.94
C LEU A 146 -3.30 -6.67 -4.33
N VAL A 147 -2.65 -7.82 -4.47
CA VAL A 147 -2.20 -8.36 -5.77
C VAL A 147 -3.39 -8.64 -6.67
N ILE A 148 -4.47 -9.20 -6.14
CA ILE A 148 -5.70 -9.44 -6.89
C ILE A 148 -6.34 -8.12 -7.34
N LEU A 149 -6.50 -7.16 -6.43
CA LEU A 149 -7.04 -5.84 -6.77
C LEU A 149 -6.19 -5.15 -7.84
N ALA A 150 -4.86 -5.13 -7.66
CA ALA A 150 -3.95 -4.54 -8.63
C ALA A 150 -3.98 -5.27 -9.98
N PHE A 151 -4.17 -6.59 -9.99
CA PHE A 151 -4.35 -7.37 -11.21
C PHE A 151 -5.63 -6.96 -11.93
N LEU A 152 -6.76 -6.87 -11.22
CA LEU A 152 -8.04 -6.46 -11.79
C LEU A 152 -7.96 -5.06 -12.37
N VAL A 153 -7.39 -4.09 -11.63
CA VAL A 153 -7.18 -2.72 -12.12
C VAL A 153 -6.34 -2.72 -13.40
N ASN A 154 -5.18 -3.39 -13.40
CA ASN A 154 -4.30 -3.43 -14.58
C ASN A 154 -4.94 -4.16 -15.78
N LEU A 155 -5.70 -5.22 -15.54
CA LEU A 155 -6.43 -5.96 -16.56
C LEU A 155 -7.51 -5.09 -17.20
N LEU A 156 -8.36 -4.46 -16.38
CA LEU A 156 -9.42 -3.58 -16.84
C LEU A 156 -8.87 -2.34 -17.55
N ASP A 157 -7.75 -1.79 -17.09
CA ASP A 157 -7.10 -0.63 -17.71
C ASP A 157 -6.67 -0.92 -19.16
N THR A 158 -6.37 -2.20 -19.44
CA THR A 158 -6.01 -2.72 -20.75
C THR A 158 -7.23 -2.99 -21.63
N LEU A 159 -8.37 -3.34 -21.03
CA LEU A 159 -9.62 -3.64 -21.74
C LEU A 159 -10.43 -2.37 -22.05
N ILE A 160 -10.42 -1.40 -21.13
CA ILE A 160 -11.19 -0.16 -21.24
C ILE A 160 -10.38 0.88 -22.04
N PRO A 161 -11.01 1.57 -23.01
CA PRO A 161 -10.33 2.59 -23.80
C PRO A 161 -9.84 3.76 -22.93
N ARG A 162 -8.80 4.46 -23.41
CA ARG A 162 -8.20 5.60 -22.69
C ARG A 162 -9.02 6.90 -22.78
N GLY A 163 -9.96 7.00 -23.72
CA GLY A 163 -10.62 8.28 -24.02
C GLY A 163 -9.73 9.21 -24.85
N SER A 164 -10.34 10.13 -25.60
CA SER A 164 -9.64 11.07 -26.50
C SER A 164 -9.33 12.43 -25.86
N SER A 165 -10.00 12.76 -24.76
CA SER A 165 -9.84 14.00 -24.01
C SER A 165 -9.36 13.73 -22.59
N ALA A 166 -8.76 14.74 -21.94
CA ALA A 166 -8.30 14.63 -20.55
C ALA A 166 -9.43 14.31 -19.56
N LEU A 167 -10.64 14.81 -19.82
CA LEU A 167 -11.82 14.50 -18.99
C LEU A 167 -12.31 13.06 -19.26
N GLY A 168 -12.35 12.63 -20.52
CA GLY A 168 -12.71 11.26 -20.90
C GLY A 168 -11.76 10.21 -20.31
N TRP A 169 -10.46 10.42 -20.52
CA TRP A 169 -9.43 10.39 -19.48
C TRP A 169 -9.78 9.80 -18.11
N PHE A 170 -9.98 10.74 -17.19
CA PHE A 170 -10.34 10.53 -15.80
C PHE A 170 -11.62 9.73 -15.65
N PHE A 171 -12.66 10.04 -16.42
CA PHE A 171 -13.95 9.36 -16.29
C PHE A 171 -13.81 7.85 -16.49
N LEU A 172 -13.14 7.44 -17.57
CA LEU A 172 -12.92 6.02 -17.87
C LEU A 172 -12.01 5.35 -16.84
N ARG A 173 -11.01 6.06 -16.31
CA ARG A 173 -10.08 5.51 -15.31
C ARG A 173 -10.71 5.37 -13.94
N ILE A 174 -11.51 6.33 -13.50
CA ILE A 174 -12.32 6.21 -12.29
C ILE A 174 -13.30 5.04 -12.44
N LEU A 175 -13.98 4.92 -13.59
CA LEU A 175 -14.88 3.80 -13.86
C LEU A 175 -14.15 2.45 -13.84
N THR A 176 -12.94 2.39 -14.42
CA THR A 176 -12.09 1.18 -14.41
C THR A 176 -11.79 0.74 -12.98
N VAL A 177 -11.34 1.66 -12.13
CA VAL A 177 -10.99 1.34 -10.75
C VAL A 177 -12.23 1.00 -9.93
N LEU A 178 -13.35 1.70 -10.11
CA LEU A 178 -14.61 1.38 -9.45
C LEU A 178 -15.10 -0.03 -9.82
N PHE A 179 -15.04 -0.39 -11.11
CA PHE A 179 -15.41 -1.72 -11.56
C PHE A 179 -14.44 -2.80 -11.04
N ALA A 180 -13.13 -2.49 -10.95
CA ALA A 180 -12.14 -3.37 -10.34
C ALA A 180 -12.44 -3.63 -8.86
N MET A 181 -12.86 -2.59 -8.12
CA MET A 181 -13.28 -2.71 -6.72
C MET A 181 -14.50 -3.63 -6.57
N VAL A 182 -15.51 -3.48 -7.42
CA VAL A 182 -16.70 -4.36 -7.40
C VAL A 182 -16.30 -5.81 -7.68
N LEU A 183 -15.45 -6.05 -8.68
CA LEU A 183 -14.95 -7.40 -8.98
C LEU A 183 -14.10 -7.97 -7.84
N HIS A 184 -13.30 -7.14 -7.18
CA HIS A 184 -12.49 -7.55 -6.03
C HIS A 184 -13.38 -7.99 -4.87
N ILE A 185 -14.47 -7.26 -4.59
CA ILE A 185 -15.50 -7.66 -3.61
C ILE A 185 -16.11 -9.01 -3.97
N LEU A 186 -16.47 -9.22 -5.24
CA LEU A 186 -17.04 -10.50 -5.70
C LEU A 186 -16.05 -11.66 -5.56
N VAL A 187 -14.75 -11.42 -5.80
CA VAL A 187 -13.69 -12.43 -5.61
C VAL A 187 -13.52 -12.77 -4.14
N ASP A 188 -13.47 -11.78 -3.25
CA ASP A 188 -13.39 -12.00 -1.81
C ASP A 188 -14.61 -12.76 -1.27
N TRP A 189 -15.81 -12.37 -1.73
CA TRP A 189 -17.05 -13.09 -1.40
C TRP A 189 -17.01 -14.54 -1.89
N ALA A 190 -16.58 -14.78 -3.13
CA ALA A 190 -16.47 -16.13 -3.67
C ALA A 190 -15.47 -16.98 -2.89
N PHE A 191 -14.32 -16.42 -2.48
CA PHE A 191 -13.36 -17.14 -1.67
C PHE A 191 -13.92 -17.55 -0.32
N LYS A 192 -14.63 -16.64 0.37
CA LYS A 192 -15.25 -16.93 1.66
C LYS A 192 -16.41 -17.92 1.57
N MET A 193 -17.16 -17.89 0.47
CA MET A 193 -18.33 -18.77 0.27
C MET A 193 -17.92 -20.20 -0.12
N TYR A 194 -16.90 -20.35 -0.97
CA TYR A 194 -16.60 -21.64 -1.61
C TYR A 194 -15.35 -22.34 -1.09
N LEU A 195 -14.41 -21.65 -0.41
CA LEU A 195 -13.22 -22.30 0.14
C LEU A 195 -13.35 -22.63 1.62
N PRO A 196 -12.82 -23.78 2.06
CA PRO A 196 -12.75 -24.12 3.48
C PRO A 196 -11.78 -23.17 4.20
N ASN A 197 -12.10 -22.83 5.47
CA ASN A 197 -11.35 -21.86 6.28
C ASN A 197 -9.83 -22.14 6.36
N VAL A 198 -9.43 -23.40 6.34
CA VAL A 198 -8.01 -23.79 6.33
C VAL A 198 -7.32 -23.31 5.05
N LEU A 199 -7.94 -23.49 3.88
CA LEU A 199 -7.39 -22.97 2.62
C LEU A 199 -7.38 -21.45 2.62
N VAL A 200 -8.45 -20.79 3.07
CA VAL A 200 -8.50 -19.31 3.14
C VAL A 200 -7.36 -18.74 4.02
N THR A 201 -6.96 -19.48 5.05
CA THR A 201 -5.89 -19.03 5.98
C THR A 201 -4.48 -19.23 5.42
N TYR A 202 -4.20 -20.35 4.75
CA TYR A 202 -2.84 -20.71 4.33
C TYR A 202 -2.57 -20.53 2.83
N ALA A 203 -3.61 -20.56 1.98
CA ALA A 203 -3.46 -20.36 0.54
C ALA A 203 -2.80 -19.02 0.19
N PRO A 204 -3.07 -17.89 0.87
CA PRO A 204 -2.40 -16.64 0.56
C PRO A 204 -0.88 -16.73 0.63
N THR A 205 -0.36 -17.33 1.70
CA THR A 205 1.08 -17.52 1.88
C THR A 205 1.67 -18.41 0.79
N ILE A 206 1.04 -19.56 0.51
CA ILE A 206 1.53 -20.51 -0.50
C ILE A 206 1.50 -19.88 -1.90
N LEU A 207 0.40 -19.21 -2.26
CA LEU A 207 0.24 -18.56 -3.55
C LEU A 207 1.25 -17.43 -3.75
N LEU A 208 1.50 -16.61 -2.72
CA LEU A 208 2.51 -15.55 -2.80
C LEU A 208 3.92 -16.11 -2.94
N VAL A 209 4.26 -17.19 -2.23
CA VAL A 209 5.57 -17.85 -2.37
C VAL A 209 5.73 -18.40 -3.79
N ILE A 210 4.73 -19.11 -4.31
CA ILE A 210 4.76 -19.63 -5.68
C ILE A 210 4.88 -18.47 -6.69
N LEU A 211 4.11 -17.40 -6.51
CA LEU A 211 4.15 -16.23 -7.39
C LEU A 211 5.52 -15.56 -7.37
N ALA A 212 6.10 -15.33 -6.19
CA ALA A 212 7.42 -14.72 -6.04
C ALA A 212 8.51 -15.59 -6.69
N VAL A 213 8.49 -16.88 -6.42
CA VAL A 213 9.48 -17.85 -6.94
C VAL A 213 9.38 -17.97 -8.46
N THR A 214 8.17 -18.10 -9.01
CA THR A 214 7.96 -18.22 -10.46
C THR A 214 8.27 -16.92 -11.21
N LEU A 215 7.96 -15.76 -10.64
CA LEU A 215 8.30 -14.47 -11.22
C LEU A 215 9.82 -14.19 -11.18
N LEU A 216 10.49 -14.56 -10.09
CA LEU A 216 11.95 -14.47 -9.96
C LEU A 216 12.65 -15.36 -10.99
N MET A 217 12.16 -16.59 -11.19
CA MET A 217 12.65 -17.49 -12.25
C MET A 217 12.46 -16.90 -13.65
N GLY A 218 11.30 -16.28 -13.92
CA GLY A 218 11.04 -15.59 -15.19
C GLY A 218 11.97 -14.39 -15.41
N LEU A 219 12.27 -13.63 -14.37
CA LEU A 219 13.19 -12.50 -14.41
C LEU A 219 14.65 -12.95 -14.61
N LEU A 220 15.08 -14.00 -13.90
CA LEU A 220 16.40 -14.59 -14.05
C LEU A 220 16.63 -15.01 -15.50
N ASN A 221 15.60 -15.56 -16.15
CA ASN A 221 15.67 -15.88 -17.57
C ASN A 221 15.91 -14.68 -18.47
N LEU A 222 15.29 -13.54 -18.19
CA LEU A 222 15.53 -12.32 -18.96
C LEU A 222 17.00 -11.90 -18.86
N VAL A 223 17.59 -11.98 -17.66
CA VAL A 223 19.01 -11.66 -17.45
C VAL A 223 19.92 -12.68 -18.13
N LEU A 224 19.67 -13.97 -17.95
CA LEU A 224 20.48 -15.04 -18.53
C LEU A 224 20.33 -15.12 -20.05
N SER A 225 19.15 -14.84 -20.61
CA SER A 225 18.94 -14.80 -22.07
C SER A 225 19.71 -13.65 -22.72
N VAL A 226 19.90 -12.53 -22.01
CA VAL A 226 20.72 -11.42 -22.48
C VAL A 226 22.21 -11.78 -22.43
N VAL A 227 22.64 -12.61 -21.48
CA VAL A 227 24.07 -12.88 -21.20
C VAL A 227 24.59 -14.19 -21.81
N LEU A 228 23.79 -15.26 -21.86
CA LEU A 228 24.27 -16.63 -22.08
C LEU A 228 23.65 -17.37 -23.28
N THR A 229 22.68 -16.80 -24.02
CA THR A 229 22.05 -17.40 -25.22
C THR A 229 21.38 -18.77 -25.06
N VAL A 230 21.58 -19.47 -23.95
CA VAL A 230 21.01 -20.79 -23.65
C VAL A 230 20.05 -20.64 -22.48
N VAL A 231 18.77 -20.88 -22.76
CA VAL A 231 17.68 -20.77 -21.79
C VAL A 231 17.05 -22.15 -21.58
N ASN A 232 16.92 -22.58 -20.32
CA ASN A 232 16.14 -23.78 -19.99
C ASN A 232 14.68 -23.57 -20.45
N PRO A 233 14.04 -24.54 -21.13
CA PRO A 233 12.68 -24.41 -21.64
C PRO A 233 11.64 -24.04 -20.57
N ILE A 234 11.84 -24.47 -19.31
CA ILE A 234 10.96 -24.11 -18.19
C ILE A 234 11.05 -22.60 -17.90
N PHE A 235 12.27 -22.05 -17.85
CA PHE A 235 12.49 -20.62 -17.65
C PHE A 235 11.97 -19.80 -18.85
N GLY A 236 12.11 -20.32 -20.07
CA GLY A 236 11.52 -19.74 -21.28
C GLY A 236 9.99 -19.68 -21.22
N ALA A 237 9.34 -20.75 -20.76
CA ALA A 237 7.89 -20.80 -20.60
C ALA A 237 7.39 -19.82 -19.53
N LEU A 238 8.06 -19.76 -18.37
CA LEU A 238 7.74 -18.81 -17.30
C LEU A 238 7.91 -17.36 -17.77
N TYR A 239 9.02 -17.06 -18.46
CA TYR A 239 9.22 -15.75 -19.06
C TYR A 239 8.10 -15.38 -20.04
N THR A 240 7.76 -16.31 -20.94
CA THR A 240 6.68 -16.11 -21.93
C THR A 240 5.35 -15.86 -21.23
N PHE A 241 5.05 -16.61 -20.17
CA PHE A 241 3.84 -16.39 -19.38
C PHE A 241 3.84 -14.99 -18.75
N PHE A 242 4.85 -14.62 -17.96
CA PHE A 242 4.84 -13.37 -17.19
C PHE A 242 5.06 -12.10 -18.01
N PHE A 243 5.71 -12.18 -19.17
CA PHE A 243 6.13 -11.00 -19.92
C PHE A 243 5.57 -10.91 -21.34
N SER A 244 5.14 -12.03 -21.94
CA SER A 244 4.59 -12.06 -23.30
C SER A 244 3.07 -12.27 -23.33
N ASN A 245 2.53 -13.12 -22.45
CA ASN A 245 1.09 -13.36 -22.36
C ASN A 245 0.35 -12.16 -21.72
N ILE A 246 -0.87 -11.88 -22.17
CA ILE A 246 -1.71 -10.79 -21.66
C ILE A 246 -1.90 -10.93 -20.15
N ILE A 247 -2.33 -12.12 -19.69
CA ILE A 247 -2.62 -12.37 -18.28
C ILE A 247 -1.37 -12.20 -17.43
N GLY A 248 -0.28 -12.88 -17.79
CA GLY A 248 0.95 -12.83 -16.98
C GLY A 248 1.61 -11.45 -17.01
N LYS A 249 1.48 -10.67 -18.09
CA LYS A 249 1.93 -9.27 -18.11
C LYS A 249 1.16 -8.41 -17.11
N GLN A 250 -0.15 -8.57 -16.99
CA GLN A 250 -0.92 -7.85 -15.97
C GLN A 250 -0.61 -8.36 -14.56
N LEU A 251 -0.33 -9.66 -14.39
CA LEU A 251 0.10 -10.23 -13.12
C LEU A 251 1.46 -9.66 -12.67
N SER A 252 2.44 -9.57 -13.57
CA SER A 252 3.74 -8.93 -13.30
C SER A 252 3.58 -7.46 -12.92
N LYS A 253 2.70 -6.73 -13.63
CA LYS A 253 2.36 -5.35 -13.27
C LYS A 253 1.67 -5.26 -11.91
N ALA A 254 0.78 -6.21 -11.60
CA ALA A 254 0.08 -6.27 -10.33
C ALA A 254 1.07 -6.43 -9.17
N VAL A 255 2.02 -7.36 -9.28
CA VAL A 255 3.08 -7.55 -8.27
C VAL A 255 3.87 -6.26 -8.05
N PHE A 256 4.25 -5.54 -9.12
CA PHE A 256 4.96 -4.27 -8.99
C PHE A 256 4.07 -3.16 -8.38
N THR A 257 2.81 -3.07 -8.80
CA THR A 257 1.81 -2.13 -8.27
C THR A 257 1.59 -2.36 -6.77
N SER A 258 1.41 -3.61 -6.37
CA SER A 258 1.28 -4.01 -4.97
C SER A 258 2.56 -3.74 -4.20
N GLY A 259 3.75 -3.96 -4.79
CA GLY A 259 5.03 -3.62 -4.18
C GLY A 259 5.15 -2.13 -3.84
N ILE A 260 4.71 -1.23 -4.72
CA ILE A 260 4.68 0.22 -4.46
C ILE A 260 3.76 0.53 -3.28
N ILE A 261 2.54 -0.01 -3.28
CA ILE A 261 1.54 0.26 -2.24
C ILE A 261 1.99 -0.33 -0.89
N CYS A 262 2.54 -1.55 -0.89
CA CYS A 262 3.15 -2.14 0.31
C CYS A 262 4.30 -1.27 0.84
N GLY A 263 5.12 -0.68 -0.03
CA GLY A 263 6.15 0.29 0.37
C GLY A 263 5.56 1.52 1.06
N VAL A 264 4.45 2.06 0.55
CA VAL A 264 3.72 3.18 1.19
C VAL A 264 3.17 2.77 2.55
N VAL A 265 2.51 1.61 2.65
CA VAL A 265 1.96 1.09 3.92
C VAL A 265 3.07 0.82 4.93
N PHE A 266 4.21 0.30 4.48
CA PHE A 266 5.39 0.10 5.33
C PHE A 266 5.94 1.41 5.87
N LEU A 267 6.05 2.45 5.04
CA LEU A 267 6.47 3.78 5.48
C LEU A 267 5.47 4.39 6.48
N LEU A 268 4.17 4.26 6.24
CA LEU A 268 3.14 4.70 7.21
C LEU A 268 3.31 3.99 8.56
N GLY A 269 3.59 2.69 8.56
CA GLY A 269 3.91 1.93 9.76
C GLY A 269 5.17 2.43 10.46
N TYR A 270 6.24 2.71 9.70
CA TYR A 270 7.50 3.24 10.23
C TYR A 270 7.34 4.61 10.90
N PHE A 271 6.48 5.48 10.36
CA PHE A 271 6.16 6.79 10.94
C PHE A 271 5.08 6.75 12.04
N GLY A 272 4.63 5.57 12.47
CA GLY A 272 3.60 5.44 13.51
C GLY A 272 2.20 5.92 13.08
N CYS A 273 1.94 6.01 11.77
CA CYS A 273 0.64 6.41 11.20
C CYS A 273 -0.27 5.20 10.97
N THR A 274 -0.40 4.33 11.99
CA THR A 274 -1.16 3.07 11.92
C THR A 274 -2.62 3.22 12.35
N VAL A 275 -2.92 4.21 13.20
CA VAL A 275 -4.27 4.54 13.64
C VAL A 275 -4.58 5.97 13.25
N ILE A 276 -5.54 6.13 12.33
CA ILE A 276 -5.95 7.44 11.81
C ILE A 276 -7.35 7.74 12.37
N CYS A 277 -7.48 8.82 13.14
CA CYS A 277 -8.80 9.32 13.54
C CYS A 277 -9.52 9.91 12.32
N VAL A 278 -10.67 9.35 11.98
CA VAL A 278 -11.50 9.83 10.87
C VAL A 278 -12.41 10.94 11.37
N SER A 279 -11.80 12.09 11.70
CA SER A 279 -12.47 13.30 12.15
C SER A 279 -12.48 14.38 11.04
N ALA A 280 -13.14 15.51 11.29
CA ALA A 280 -13.09 16.65 10.35
C ALA A 280 -11.65 17.15 10.08
N ALA A 281 -10.71 16.89 10.99
CA ALA A 281 -9.29 17.20 10.78
C ALA A 281 -8.62 16.28 9.75
N ALA A 282 -9.15 15.08 9.50
CA ALA A 282 -8.64 14.21 8.43
C ALA A 282 -8.91 14.81 7.03
N LEU A 283 -10.01 15.54 6.84
CA LEU A 283 -10.33 16.18 5.56
C LEU A 283 -9.23 17.14 5.09
N SER A 284 -8.63 17.91 6.00
CA SER A 284 -7.61 18.90 5.65
C SER A 284 -6.31 18.27 5.14
N ALA A 285 -6.02 17.01 5.51
CA ALA A 285 -4.84 16.27 5.06
C ALA A 285 -5.12 15.39 3.84
N TYR A 286 -6.26 14.69 3.84
CA TYR A 286 -6.57 13.70 2.80
C TYR A 286 -7.17 14.30 1.53
N ILE A 287 -7.82 15.47 1.58
CA ILE A 287 -8.27 16.18 0.36
C ILE A 287 -7.06 16.62 -0.48
N PRO A 288 -6.06 17.34 0.06
CA PRO A 288 -4.85 17.67 -0.70
C PRO A 288 -4.14 16.42 -1.23
N LEU A 289 -4.03 15.37 -0.42
CA LEU A 289 -3.45 14.10 -0.85
C LEU A 289 -4.21 13.49 -2.04
N ALA A 290 -5.55 13.44 -1.99
CA ALA A 290 -6.38 12.92 -3.07
C ALA A 290 -6.19 13.73 -4.36
N ILE A 291 -6.09 15.06 -4.26
CA ILE A 291 -5.81 15.95 -5.41
C ILE A 291 -4.42 15.65 -5.98
N VAL A 292 -3.39 15.55 -5.14
CA VAL A 292 -2.01 15.23 -5.57
C VAL A 292 -1.98 13.86 -6.26
N LEU A 293 -2.61 12.84 -5.68
CA LEU A 293 -2.70 11.51 -6.27
C LEU A 293 -3.43 11.52 -7.62
N LEU A 294 -4.51 12.29 -7.74
CA LEU A 294 -5.26 12.43 -9.00
C LEU A 294 -4.41 13.12 -10.08
N LEU A 295 -3.65 14.15 -9.73
CA LEU A 295 -2.71 14.82 -10.64
C LEU A 295 -1.57 13.88 -11.05
N LEU A 296 -0.97 13.15 -10.10
CA LEU A 296 0.08 12.16 -10.37
C LEU A 296 -0.45 11.03 -11.26
N TRP A 297 -1.67 10.56 -10.99
CA TRP A 297 -2.32 9.53 -11.79
C TRP A 297 -2.45 10.00 -13.25
N PHE A 298 -2.91 11.22 -13.49
CA PHE A 298 -2.98 11.80 -14.83
C PHE A 298 -1.62 12.00 -15.49
N LEU A 299 -0.67 12.60 -14.78
CA LEU A 299 0.67 12.85 -15.31
C LEU A 299 1.33 11.53 -15.73
N ILE A 300 1.30 10.51 -14.88
CA ILE A 300 1.95 9.21 -15.12
C ILE A 300 1.17 8.37 -16.14
N GLY A 301 -0.17 8.40 -16.09
CA GLY A 301 -1.01 7.53 -16.92
C GLY A 301 -1.36 8.08 -18.32
N TRP A 302 -1.33 9.41 -18.49
CA TRP A 302 -1.63 10.07 -19.75
C TRP A 302 -0.43 10.79 -20.35
N ALA A 303 0.30 11.58 -19.55
CA ALA A 303 1.33 12.47 -20.08
C ALA A 303 2.69 11.80 -20.25
N LEU A 304 3.09 10.88 -19.34
CA LEU A 304 4.40 10.22 -19.25
C LEU A 304 4.45 8.83 -19.92
#